data_AF-A0A1N7J4E4-F1
#
_entry.id   AF-A0A1N7J4E4-F1
#
_cell.length_a   1.000
_cell.length_b   1.000
_cell.length_c   1.000
_cell.angle_alpha   90.00
_cell.angle_beta   90.00
_cell.angle_gamma   90.00
#
_symmetry.space_group_name_H-M   'P 1'
#
loop_
_entity.id
_entity.type
_entity.pdbx_description
1 polymer ?
#
loop_
_entity_poly.entity_id
_entity_poly.type
_entity_poly.pdbx_seq_one_letter_code
_entity_poly.pdbx_strand_id
1 'polypeptide(L)' 'MEHHHISVQLKQLLKRGYSINDAQNLLTAPREIIEQATRDCMTDKYVTQRTLLSQHHQAKYAMGLRG' A
#
# COMPACT_ATOMS: atom_id res chain seq x y z
N MET A 1 -7.96 8.07 15.03
CA MET A 1 -7.07 9.04 14.35
C MET A 1 -5.60 8.57 14.34
N GLU A 2 -5.09 7.95 15.41
CA GLU A 2 -3.66 7.57 15.53
C GLU A 2 -3.19 6.47 14.57
N HIS A 3 -4.04 5.47 14.27
CA HIS A 3 -3.70 4.38 13.34
C HIS A 3 -3.31 4.88 11.94
N HIS A 4 -4.00 5.89 11.42
CA HIS A 4 -3.70 6.45 10.10
C HIS A 4 -2.33 7.13 10.08
N HIS A 5 -1.94 7.80 11.17
CA HIS A 5 -0.65 8.46 11.26
C HIS A 5 0.50 7.44 11.29
N ILE A 6 0.35 6.35 12.05
CA ILE A 6 1.34 5.26 12.10
C ILE A 6 1.49 4.60 10.73
N SER A 7 0.38 4.35 10.01
CA SER A 7 0.45 3.81 8.65
C SER A 7 1.20 4.71 7.68
N VAL A 8 0.99 6.04 7.75
CA VAL A 8 1.71 7.00 6.89
C VAL A 8 3.20 7.04 7.24
N GLN A 9 3.55 7.06 8.53
CA GLN A 9 4.94 7.04 8.97
C GLN A 9 5.65 5.73 8.59
N LEU A 10 4.99 4.58 8.75
CA LEU A 10 5.50 3.29 8.30
C LEU A 10 5.75 3.29 6.79
N LYS A 11 4.81 3.80 5.99
CA LYS A 11 4.93 3.89 4.53
C LYS A 11 6.10 4.80 4.13
N GLN A 12 6.33 5.89 4.86
CA GLN A 12 7.47 6.80 4.65
C GLN A 12 8.82 6.16 5.03
N LEU A 13 8.88 5.41 6.13
CA LEU A 13 10.08 4.67 6.54
C LEU A 13 10.43 3.58 5.52
N LEU A 14 9.44 2.79 5.09
CA LEU A 14 9.63 1.79 4.03
C LEU A 14 10.08 2.43 2.72
N LYS A 15 9.56 3.61 2.37
CA LYS A 15 9.97 4.35 1.17
C LYS A 15 11.41 4.88 1.25
N ARG A 16 11.93 5.11 2.45
CA ARG A 16 13.33 5.49 2.69
C ARG A 16 14.30 4.31 2.63
N GLY A 17 13.80 3.08 2.47
CA GLY A 17 14.63 1.88 2.41
C GLY A 17 14.83 1.17 3.75
N TYR A 18 14.11 1.58 4.80
CA TYR A 18 14.11 0.83 6.06
C TYR A 18 13.34 -0.48 5.91
N SER A 19 13.86 -1.53 6.54
CA SER A 19 13.14 -2.80 6.66
C SER A 19 11.94 -2.64 7.59
N ILE A 20 10.93 -3.50 7.45
CA ILE A 20 9.75 -3.52 8.32
C ILE A 20 10.18 -3.62 9.80
N ASN A 21 11.20 -4.44 10.09
CA ASN A 21 11.73 -4.63 11.44
C ASN A 21 12.37 -3.35 12.02
N ASP A 22 13.11 -2.59 11.20
CA ASP A 22 13.67 -1.29 11.59
C ASP A 22 12.58 -0.24 11.77
N ALA A 23 11.61 -0.20 10.85
CA ALA A 23 10.48 0.71 10.97
C ALA A 23 9.66 0.41 12.23
N GLN A 24 9.57 -0.86 12.62
CA GLN A 24 8.88 -1.34 13.81
C GLN A 24 9.64 -0.98 15.11
N ASN A 25 10.98 -0.96 15.07
CA ASN A 25 11.80 -0.46 16.18
C ASN A 25 11.82 1.08 16.28
N LEU A 26 11.70 1.78 15.15
CA LEU A 26 11.68 3.25 15.08
C LEU A 26 10.31 3.83 15.44
N LEU A 27 9.23 3.11 15.14
CA LEU A 27 7.88 3.46 15.56
C LEU A 27 7.67 2.97 16.98
N THR A 28 7.65 3.90 17.93
CA THR A 28 7.23 3.63 19.32
C THR A 28 5.71 3.39 19.38
N ALA A 29 5.24 2.30 18.77
CA ALA A 29 3.83 1.94 18.67
C ALA A 29 3.59 0.46 18.98
N PRO A 30 2.39 0.08 19.43
CA PRO A 30 2.04 -1.31 19.68
C PRO A 30 2.20 -2.15 18.41
N ARG A 31 2.76 -3.37 18.56
CA ARG A 31 3.01 -4.30 17.46
C ARG A 31 1.76 -4.56 16.60
N GLU A 32 0.59 -4.63 17.22
CA GLU A 32 -0.70 -4.78 16.54
C GLU A 32 -0.98 -3.66 15.53
N ILE A 33 -0.67 -2.41 15.88
CA ILE A 33 -0.88 -1.26 14.98
C ILE A 33 0.06 -1.35 13.78
N ILE A 34 1.31 -1.79 14.00
CA ILE A 34 2.33 -1.90 12.96
C ILE A 34 2.01 -3.06 12.01
N GLU A 35 1.56 -4.20 12.53
CA GLU A 35 1.10 -5.32 11.72
C GLU A 35 -0.17 -4.97 10.92
N GLN A 36 -1.09 -4.21 11.52
CA GLN A 36 -2.27 -3.70 10.80
C GLN A 36 -1.85 -2.76 9.66
N ALA A 37 -0.97 -1.80 9.93
CA ALA A 37 -0.44 -0.85 8.95
C ALA A 37 0.32 -1.55 7.80
N THR A 38 1.08 -2.60 8.12
CA THR A 38 1.79 -3.41 7.12
C THR A 38 0.82 -4.14 6.21
N ARG A 39 -0.22 -4.76 6.79
CA ARG A 39 -1.28 -5.44 6.03
C ARG A 39 -2.06 -4.47 5.14
N ASP A 40 -2.39 -3.28 5.67
CA ASP A 40 -3.05 -2.22 4.91
C ASP A 40 -2.19 -1.78 3.72
N CYS A 41 -0.90 -1.54 3.95
CA CYS A 41 0.02 -1.12 2.90
C CYS A 41 0.20 -2.19 1.81
N MET A 42 0.22 -3.48 2.16
CA MET A 42 0.27 -4.57 1.20
C MET A 42 -1.02 -4.67 0.40
N THR A 43 -2.17 -4.55 1.07
CA THR A 43 -3.50 -4.59 0.44
C THR A 43 -3.65 -3.45 -0.57
N ASP A 44 -3.25 -2.23 -0.21
CA ASP A 44 -3.23 -1.04 -1.07
C ASP A 44 -2.40 -1.26 -2.36
N LYS A 45 -1.22 -1.89 -2.23
CA LYS A 45 -0.39 -2.25 -3.40
C LYS A 45 -1.08 -3.25 -4.32
N TYR A 46 -1.72 -4.28 -3.75
CA TYR A 46 -2.45 -5.29 -4.53
C TYR A 46 -3.67 -4.71 -5.24
N VAL A 47 -4.45 -3.87 -4.55
CA VAL A 47 -5.62 -3.19 -5.12
C VAL A 47 -5.19 -2.24 -6.23
N THR A 48 -4.11 -1.48 -6.04
CA THR A 48 -3.57 -0.56 -7.06
C THR A 48 -3.12 -1.32 -8.32
N GLN A 49 -2.39 -2.42 -8.17
CA GLN A 49 -1.98 -3.26 -9.30
C GLN A 49 -3.18 -3.87 -10.04
N ARG A 50 -4.17 -4.41 -9.32
CA ARG A 50 -5.39 -4.95 -9.95
C ARG A 50 -6.18 -3.87 -10.66
N THR A 51 -6.24 -2.66 -10.10
CA THR A 51 -6.94 -1.53 -10.71
C THR A 51 -6.25 -1.10 -11.99
N LEU A 52 -4.91 -1.02 -12.01
CA LEU A 52 -4.14 -0.72 -13.22
C LEU A 52 -4.36 -1.78 -14.32
N LEU A 53 -4.35 -3.07 -13.97
CA LEU A 53 -4.61 -4.15 -14.91
C LEU A 53 -6.04 -4.10 -15.47
N SER A 54 -7.04 -3.87 -14.60
CA SER A 54 -8.44 -3.74 -15.02
C SER A 54 -8.67 -2.53 -15.91
N GLN A 55 -8.04 -1.39 -15.63
CA GLN A 55 -8.12 -0.19 -16.49
C GLN A 55 -7.46 -0.44 -17.84
N HIS A 56 -6.31 -1.13 -17.87
CA HIS A 56 -5.66 -1.52 -19.12
C HIS A 56 -6.56 -2.42 -19.97
N HIS A 57 -7.25 -3.39 -19.35
CA HIS A 57 -8.21 -4.25 -20.05
C HIS A 57 -9.43 -3.47 -20.57
N GLN A 58 -9.98 -2.54 -19.79
CA GLN A 58 -11.11 -1.72 -20.24
C GLN A 58 -10.73 -0.77 -21.39
N ALA A 59 -9.56 -0.14 -21.34
CA ALA A 59 -9.06 0.70 -22.42
C ALA A 59 -8.83 -0.11 -23.71
N LYS A 60 -8.25 -1.30 -23.59
CA LYS A 60 -8.04 -2.20 -24.74
C LYS A 60 -9.36 -2.67 -25.37
N TYR A 61 -10.37 -2.98 -24.56
CA TYR A 61 -11.70 -3.35 -25.05
C TYR A 61 -12.44 -2.16 -25.71
N ALA A 62 -12.40 -0.97 -25.12
CA ALA A 62 -13.04 0.22 -25.68
C ALA A 62 -12.40 0.65 -27.02
N MET A 63 -11.09 0.44 -27.20
CA MET A 63 -10.39 0.70 -28.46
C MET A 63 -10.66 -0.34 -29.55
N GLY A 64 -11.09 -1.55 -29.18
CA GLY A 64 -11.45 -2.63 -30.12
C GLY A 64 -12.91 -2.64 -30.57
N LEU A 65 -13.80 -1.94 -29.85
CA LEU A 65 -15.24 -1.85 -30.14
C LEU A 65 -15.64 -0.61 -30.95
N ARG A 66 -14.65 0.10 -31.52
CA ARG A 66 -14.87 1.27 -32.39
C ARG A 66 -14.42 1.02 -33.84
N GLY A 67 -14.39 -0.25 -34.26
CA GLY A 67 -14.16 -0.69 -35.64
C GLY A 67 -15.43 -1.28 -36.23
#